data_AF-A0AA89BNR6-F1
#
_entry.id   AF-A0AA89BNR6-F1
#
_cell.length_a   1.000
_cell.length_b   1.000
_cell.length_c   1.000
_cell.angle_alpha   90.00
_cell.angle_beta   90.00
_cell.angle_gamma   90.00
#
_symmetry.space_group_name_H-M   'P 1'
#
loop_
_entity.id
_entity.type
_entity.pdbx_description
1 polymer ?
#
loop_
_entity_poly.entity_id
_entity_poly.type
_entity_poly.pdbx_seq_one_letter_code
_entity_poly.pdbx_strand_id
1 'polypeptide(L)'
;MAKQEKEPLNFVHQNAILCETITKEQRHQKLYTNYSVNPFKKIHVITGKPNSKHDTEEGEEDSHFKNVIKRANQEPVKKYVYPQTEAQEVGWITKPLIDIDRSDRRLHFFRQNTPITKYMDAAWRVKEQTENMN
;
A
#
# COMPACT_ATOMS: atom_id res chain seq x y z
N MET A 1 7.61 77.41 25.38
CA MET A 1 8.86 76.64 25.44
C MET A 1 9.39 76.51 24.03
N ALA A 2 10.60 77.02 23.76
CA ALA A 2 11.17 77.08 22.42
C ALA A 2 11.32 75.67 21.82
N LYS A 3 10.87 75.49 20.57
CA LYS A 3 11.09 74.26 19.79
C LYS A 3 12.58 74.19 19.47
N GLN A 4 13.31 73.25 20.09
CA GLN A 4 14.68 72.95 19.69
C GLN A 4 14.65 72.42 18.25
N GLU A 5 15.46 73.03 17.38
CA GLU A 5 15.67 72.55 16.01
C GLU A 5 16.35 71.18 16.08
N LYS A 6 15.78 70.17 15.41
CA LYS A 6 16.36 68.83 15.38
C LYS A 6 17.63 68.85 14.56
N GLU A 7 18.73 68.38 15.14
CA GLU A 7 20.00 68.23 14.43
C GLU A 7 19.84 67.42 13.13
N PRO A 8 20.60 67.76 12.08
CA PRO A 8 20.52 67.09 10.79
C PRO A 8 20.87 65.60 10.92
N LEU A 9 20.09 64.76 10.24
CA LEU A 9 20.17 63.32 10.36
C LEU A 9 21.49 62.78 9.81
N ASN A 10 22.32 62.17 10.67
CA ASN A 10 23.58 61.58 10.27
C ASN A 10 23.38 60.14 9.75
N PHE A 11 23.42 59.97 8.43
CA PHE A 11 23.23 58.68 7.76
C PHE A 11 24.26 57.61 8.14
N VAL A 12 25.50 58.01 8.46
CA VAL A 12 26.55 57.06 8.89
C VAL A 12 26.19 56.46 10.24
N HIS A 13 25.68 57.29 11.14
CA HIS A 13 25.28 56.84 12.47
C HIS A 13 24.03 55.94 12.42
N GLN A 14 23.07 56.24 11.55
CA GLN A 14 21.91 55.38 11.32
C GLN A 14 22.28 54.01 10.77
N ASN A 15 23.22 53.96 9.81
CA ASN A 15 23.71 52.69 9.28
C ASN A 15 24.44 51.88 10.35
N ALA A 16 25.20 52.52 11.24
CA ALA A 16 25.85 51.84 12.35
C ALA A 16 24.82 51.20 13.31
N ILE A 17 23.75 51.93 13.63
CA ILE A 17 22.64 51.43 14.47
C ILE A 17 21.96 50.23 13.77
N LEU A 18 21.69 50.33 12.47
CA LEU A 18 21.04 49.28 11.70
C LEU A 18 21.89 48.00 11.63
N CYS A 19 23.20 48.14 11.40
CA CYS A 19 24.12 47.00 11.41
C CYS A 19 24.17 46.34 12.78
N GLU A 20 24.19 47.13 13.87
CA GLU A 20 24.17 46.60 15.23
C GLU A 20 22.87 45.86 15.55
N THR A 21 21.70 46.40 15.15
CA THR A 21 20.41 45.72 15.36
C THR A 21 20.32 44.41 14.59
N ILE A 22 20.72 44.39 13.31
CA ILE A 22 20.78 43.16 12.51
C ILE A 22 21.68 42.12 13.17
N THR A 23 22.85 42.55 13.66
CA THR A 23 23.80 41.65 14.34
C THR A 23 23.21 41.07 15.63
N LYS A 24 22.48 41.89 16.41
CA LYS A 24 21.80 41.45 17.63
C LYS A 24 20.66 40.48 17.33
N GLU A 25 19.87 40.74 16.28
CA GLU A 25 18.78 39.88 15.84
C GLU A 25 19.31 38.53 15.36
N GLN A 26 20.31 38.51 14.48
CA GLN A 26 20.92 37.29 13.98
C GLN A 26 21.56 36.45 15.09
N ARG A 27 22.17 37.10 16.10
CA ARG A 27 22.73 36.40 17.27
C ARG A 27 21.68 35.61 18.06
N HIS A 28 20.43 36.07 18.08
CA HIS A 28 19.34 35.45 18.85
C HIS A 28 18.32 34.72 17.96
N GLN A 29 18.49 34.73 16.64
CA GLN A 29 17.62 34.05 15.70
C GLN A 29 17.78 32.53 15.86
N LYS A 30 16.81 31.89 16.51
CA LYS A 30 16.73 30.43 16.62
C LYS A 30 15.82 29.89 15.53
N LEU A 31 16.40 29.26 14.52
CA LEU A 31 15.64 28.57 13.47
C LEU A 31 15.34 27.13 13.93
N TYR A 32 14.09 26.85 14.28
CA TYR A 32 13.64 25.49 14.58
C TYR A 32 13.24 24.80 13.28
N THR A 33 14.13 23.98 12.73
CA THR A 33 13.86 23.19 11.51
C THR A 33 12.99 21.96 11.80
N ASN A 34 12.96 21.50 13.04
CA ASN A 34 12.14 20.39 13.49
C ASN A 34 11.10 20.90 14.48
N TYR A 35 9.86 21.09 14.03
CA TYR A 35 8.73 21.44 14.89
C TYR A 35 7.95 20.18 15.28
N SER A 36 7.82 19.93 16.58
CA SER A 36 6.93 18.89 17.11
C SER A 36 6.13 19.47 18.27
N VAL A 37 4.83 19.21 18.31
CA VAL A 37 3.93 19.68 19.38
C VAL A 37 4.38 19.17 20.76
N ASN A 38 5.04 18.01 20.83
CA ASN A 38 5.59 17.46 22.07
C ASN A 38 7.09 17.12 21.91
N PRO A 39 8.00 17.79 22.65
CA PRO A 39 9.44 17.51 22.60
C PRO A 39 9.84 16.09 23.04
N PHE A 40 9.00 15.42 23.83
CA PHE A 40 9.27 14.10 24.40
C PHE A 40 8.53 12.97 23.67
N LYS A 41 7.60 13.30 22.76
CA LYS A 41 6.90 12.31 21.93
C LYS A 41 6.93 12.73 20.48
N LYS A 42 7.63 11.93 19.68
CA LYS A 42 7.55 12.00 18.22
C LYS A 42 6.13 11.63 17.83
N ILE A 43 5.33 12.61 17.40
CA ILE A 43 4.04 12.34 16.76
C ILE A 43 4.40 11.66 15.45
N HIS A 44 4.13 10.37 15.35
CA HIS A 44 4.22 9.68 14.07
C HIS A 44 3.34 10.45 13.09
N VAL A 45 3.97 10.88 11.99
CA VAL A 45 3.30 11.57 10.88
C VAL A 45 1.97 10.87 10.62
N ILE A 46 0.90 11.66 10.57
CA ILE A 46 -0.43 11.19 10.19
C ILE A 46 -0.23 10.38 8.91
N THR A 47 -0.50 9.07 8.99
CA THR A 47 -0.39 8.20 7.81
C THR A 47 -1.28 8.80 6.73
N GLY A 48 -0.74 8.97 5.53
CA GLY A 48 -1.48 9.49 4.39
C GLY A 48 -2.77 8.71 4.17
N LYS A 49 -3.70 9.27 3.38
CA LYS A 49 -4.97 8.59 3.13
C LYS A 49 -4.68 7.23 2.46
N PRO A 50 -5.40 6.14 2.79
CA PRO A 50 -5.10 4.79 2.29
C PRO A 50 -5.01 4.67 0.76
N ASN A 51 -5.68 5.57 0.02
CA ASN A 51 -5.71 5.59 -1.44
C ASN A 51 -4.95 6.78 -2.05
N SER A 52 -4.18 7.54 -1.26
CA SER A 52 -3.38 8.66 -1.75
C SER A 52 -2.12 8.12 -2.40
N LYS A 53 -2.10 8.12 -3.74
CA LYS A 53 -0.94 7.66 -4.52
C LYS A 53 0.32 8.46 -4.18
N HIS A 54 0.19 9.78 -4.05
CA HIS A 54 1.29 10.68 -3.72
C HIS A 54 1.92 10.39 -2.34
N ASP A 55 1.12 9.97 -1.34
CA ASP A 55 1.64 9.65 -0.01
C ASP A 55 2.25 8.23 0.08
N THR A 56 1.98 7.38 -0.92
CA THR A 56 2.35 5.95 -0.90
C THR A 56 3.54 5.64 -1.82
N GLU A 57 3.76 6.44 -2.87
CA GLU A 57 4.78 6.19 -3.91
C GLU A 57 6.23 6.52 -3.49
N GLU A 58 6.43 7.35 -2.45
CA GLU A 58 7.78 7.81 -2.05
C GLU A 58 8.54 6.87 -1.10
N GLY A 59 7.95 5.72 -0.72
CA GLY A 59 8.58 4.76 0.21
C GLY A 59 9.43 3.70 -0.51
N GLU A 60 10.66 3.49 -0.05
CA GLU A 60 11.45 2.32 -0.45
C GLU A 60 10.70 1.04 -0.03
N GLU A 61 10.52 0.11 -0.97
CA GLU A 61 9.71 -1.08 -0.76
C GLU A 61 10.31 -1.95 0.36
N ASP A 62 9.53 -2.21 1.42
CA ASP A 62 9.98 -3.09 2.50
C ASP A 62 10.17 -4.53 1.99
N SER A 63 11.44 -4.89 1.79
CA SER A 63 11.85 -6.22 1.37
C SER A 63 11.39 -7.32 2.33
N HIS A 64 11.29 -7.02 3.63
CA HIS A 64 10.79 -7.97 4.63
C HIS A 64 9.31 -8.26 4.40
N PHE A 65 8.48 -7.22 4.30
CA PHE A 65 7.06 -7.35 4.03
C PHE A 65 6.79 -8.13 2.72
N LYS A 66 7.55 -7.83 1.66
CA LYS A 66 7.48 -8.59 0.40
C LYS A 66 7.79 -10.07 0.59
N ASN A 67 8.81 -10.40 1.38
CA ASN A 67 9.18 -11.79 1.65
C ASN A 67 8.13 -12.50 2.50
N VAL A 68 7.51 -11.81 3.46
CA VAL A 68 6.40 -12.35 4.26
C VAL A 68 5.20 -12.69 3.38
N ILE A 69 4.78 -11.78 2.49
CA ILE A 69 3.68 -12.04 1.55
C ILE A 69 4.02 -13.20 0.62
N LYS A 70 5.24 -13.20 0.04
CA LYS A 70 5.69 -14.30 -0.83
C LYS A 70 5.62 -15.65 -0.10
N ARG A 71 6.08 -15.71 1.15
CA ARG A 71 6.03 -16.92 1.97
C ARG A 71 4.61 -17.32 2.36
N ALA A 72 3.70 -16.36 2.55
CA ALA A 72 2.30 -16.62 2.86
C ALA A 72 1.56 -17.26 1.66
N ASN A 73 1.88 -16.81 0.45
CA ASN A 73 1.26 -17.31 -0.79
C ASN A 73 1.89 -18.60 -1.33
N GLN A 74 2.95 -19.13 -0.70
CA GLN A 74 3.54 -20.40 -1.10
C GLN A 74 2.63 -21.58 -0.77
N GLU A 75 2.61 -22.57 -1.66
CA GLU A 75 1.94 -23.85 -1.42
C GLU A 75 2.46 -24.52 -0.14
N PRO A 76 1.59 -25.22 0.62
CA PRO A 76 1.99 -25.89 1.86
C PRO A 76 3.21 -26.81 1.71
N VAL A 77 3.29 -27.56 0.59
CA VAL A 77 4.38 -28.51 0.27
C VAL A 77 5.74 -27.80 0.09
N LYS A 78 5.73 -26.53 -0.33
CA LYS A 78 6.94 -25.71 -0.47
C LYS A 78 7.35 -25.05 0.85
N LYS A 79 6.40 -24.89 1.78
CA LYS A 79 6.58 -24.18 3.05
C LYS A 79 6.98 -25.11 4.20
N TYR A 80 6.47 -26.34 4.21
CA TYR A 80 6.68 -27.31 5.27
C TYR A 80 7.11 -28.66 4.68
N VAL A 81 7.90 -29.41 5.45
CA VAL A 81 8.37 -30.75 5.05
C VAL A 81 7.23 -31.78 5.15
N TYR A 82 6.30 -31.58 6.09
CA TYR A 82 5.18 -32.47 6.38
C TYR A 82 3.87 -31.68 6.50
N PRO A 83 2.71 -32.29 6.21
CA PRO A 83 1.41 -31.63 6.39
C PRO A 83 1.22 -31.25 7.86
N GLN A 84 0.70 -30.04 8.09
CA GLN A 84 0.46 -29.52 9.45
C GLN A 84 -0.99 -29.73 9.90
N THR A 85 -1.89 -30.02 8.95
CA THR A 85 -3.32 -30.26 9.21
C THR A 85 -3.82 -31.43 8.38
N GLU A 86 -4.88 -32.08 8.84
CA GLU A 86 -5.52 -33.20 8.12
C GLU A 86 -6.00 -32.79 6.72
N ALA A 87 -6.50 -31.56 6.58
CA ALA A 87 -6.89 -31.03 5.27
C ALA A 87 -5.70 -30.90 4.31
N GLN A 88 -4.50 -30.59 4.81
CA GLN A 88 -3.29 -30.57 3.99
C GLN A 88 -2.84 -31.97 3.61
N GLU A 89 -3.08 -32.98 4.46
CA GLU A 89 -2.71 -34.37 4.20
C GLU A 89 -3.39 -34.91 2.94
N VAL A 90 -4.69 -34.66 2.79
CA VAL A 90 -5.48 -35.06 1.61
C VAL A 90 -4.89 -34.48 0.32
N GLY A 91 -4.44 -33.24 0.35
CA GLY A 91 -3.88 -32.52 -0.79
C GLY A 91 -2.36 -32.54 -0.88
N TRP A 92 -1.65 -33.33 -0.05
CA TRP A 92 -0.21 -33.23 0.07
C TRP A 92 0.51 -33.79 -1.16
N ILE A 93 0.01 -34.90 -1.69
CA ILE A 93 0.53 -35.58 -2.88
C ILE A 93 -0.50 -35.41 -4.01
N THR A 94 -0.39 -34.30 -4.74
CA THR A 94 -1.31 -33.98 -5.86
C THR A 94 -0.94 -34.67 -7.16
N LYS A 95 0.33 -35.09 -7.32
CA LYS A 95 0.78 -35.76 -8.53
C LYS A 95 0.28 -37.20 -8.53
N PRO A 96 -0.49 -37.62 -9.55
CA PRO A 96 -0.96 -39.00 -9.64
C PRO A 96 0.24 -39.94 -9.83
N LEU A 97 0.12 -41.17 -9.33
CA LEU A 97 1.13 -42.22 -9.50
C LEU A 97 1.29 -42.64 -10.97
N ILE A 98 0.23 -42.51 -11.75
CA ILE A 98 0.18 -42.83 -13.17
C ILE A 98 -0.13 -41.54 -13.91
N ASP A 99 0.72 -41.17 -14.86
CA ASP A 99 0.45 -40.05 -15.75
C ASP A 99 -0.72 -40.43 -16.67
N ILE A 100 -1.86 -39.75 -16.48
CA ILE A 100 -3.06 -39.98 -17.29
C ILE A 100 -2.94 -39.12 -18.55
N ASP A 101 -2.73 -39.77 -19.69
CA ASP A 101 -2.87 -39.10 -20.98
C ASP A 101 -4.34 -38.79 -21.26
N ARG A 102 -4.72 -37.52 -21.09
CA ARG A 102 -6.08 -37.04 -21.39
C ARG A 102 -6.35 -36.88 -22.88
N SER A 103 -5.34 -37.04 -23.73
CA SER A 103 -5.50 -37.00 -25.19
C SER A 103 -5.99 -38.33 -25.77
N ASP A 104 -5.73 -39.44 -25.08
CA ASP A 104 -6.16 -40.77 -25.53
C ASP A 104 -7.68 -40.94 -25.37
N ARG A 105 -8.38 -40.84 -26.51
CA ARG A 105 -9.84 -41.01 -26.59
C ARG A 105 -10.30 -42.43 -26.25
N ARG A 106 -9.41 -43.42 -26.17
CA ARG A 106 -9.76 -44.80 -25.78
C ARG A 106 -9.97 -44.94 -24.28
N LEU A 107 -9.33 -44.07 -23.49
CA LEU A 107 -9.36 -44.12 -22.03
C LEU A 107 -10.03 -42.88 -21.43
N HIS A 108 -10.10 -41.78 -22.16
CA HIS A 108 -10.63 -40.50 -21.67
C HIS A 108 -11.98 -40.13 -22.30
N PHE A 109 -13.08 -40.49 -21.64
CA PHE A 109 -14.46 -40.24 -22.08
C PHE A 109 -15.15 -39.15 -21.25
N PHE A 110 -14.62 -37.93 -21.27
CA PHE A 110 -15.29 -36.81 -20.60
C PHE A 110 -16.58 -36.41 -21.32
N ARG A 111 -17.56 -35.93 -20.55
CA ARG A 111 -18.83 -35.44 -21.12
C ARG A 111 -18.56 -34.22 -21.99
N GLN A 112 -19.11 -34.24 -23.19
CA GLN A 112 -18.99 -33.17 -24.18
C GLN A 112 -20.33 -32.52 -24.41
N ASN A 113 -20.36 -31.19 -24.31
CA ASN A 113 -21.58 -30.43 -24.59
C ASN A 113 -21.66 -30.12 -26.08
N THR A 114 -22.72 -30.60 -26.73
CA THR A 114 -23.04 -30.26 -28.11
C THR A 114 -23.80 -28.94 -28.17
N PRO A 115 -23.92 -28.30 -29.35
CA PRO A 115 -24.75 -27.10 -29.49
C PRO A 115 -26.19 -27.30 -29.01
N ILE A 116 -26.75 -28.48 -29.24
CA ILE A 116 -28.10 -28.84 -28.80
C ILE A 116 -28.19 -28.92 -27.28
N THR A 117 -27.25 -29.60 -26.61
CA THR A 117 -27.27 -29.69 -25.15
C THR A 117 -27.06 -28.32 -24.51
N LYS A 118 -26.18 -27.48 -25.08
CA LYS A 118 -26.00 -26.09 -24.62
C LYS A 118 -27.27 -25.24 -24.76
N TYR A 119 -27.97 -25.37 -25.88
CA TYR A 119 -29.24 -24.68 -26.12
C TYR A 119 -30.30 -25.12 -25.10
N MET A 120 -30.46 -26.43 -24.91
CA MET A 120 -31.42 -26.96 -23.95
C MET A 120 -31.09 -26.57 -22.51
N ASP A 121 -29.81 -26.59 -22.11
CA ASP A 121 -29.38 -26.09 -20.79
C ASP A 121 -29.78 -24.61 -20.58
N ALA A 122 -29.65 -23.77 -21.61
CA ALA A 122 -30.04 -22.37 -21.53
C ALA A 122 -31.57 -22.21 -21.44
N ALA A 123 -32.32 -22.95 -22.26
CA ALA A 123 -33.78 -22.97 -22.22
C ALA A 123 -34.31 -23.43 -20.85
N TRP A 124 -33.69 -24.45 -20.24
CA TRP A 124 -34.06 -24.94 -18.92
C TRP A 124 -33.78 -23.91 -17.81
N ARG A 125 -32.62 -23.24 -17.83
CA ARG A 125 -32.33 -22.15 -16.88
C ARG A 125 -33.36 -21.02 -16.95
N VAL A 126 -33.76 -20.62 -18.17
CA VAL A 126 -34.78 -19.58 -18.34
C VAL A 126 -36.13 -20.04 -17.80
N LYS A 127 -36.53 -21.29 -18.09
CA LYS A 127 -37.76 -21.87 -17.58
C LYS A 127 -37.80 -21.88 -16.05
N GLU A 128 -36.74 -22.36 -15.39
CA GLU A 128 -36.65 -22.39 -13.92
C GLU A 128 -36.71 -20.97 -13.32
N GLN A 129 -36.06 -19.98 -13.95
CA GLN A 129 -36.17 -18.58 -13.51
C GLN A 129 -37.59 -18.04 -13.64
N THR A 130 -38.30 -18.37 -14.71
CA THR A 130 -39.69 -17.94 -14.88
C THR A 130 -40.65 -18.62 -13.93
N GLU A 131 -40.41 -19.90 -13.58
CA GLU A 131 -41.23 -20.64 -12.62
C GLU A 131 -40.99 -20.20 -11.17
N ASN A 132 -39.74 -19.86 -10.80
CA ASN A 132 -39.41 -19.38 -9.45
C ASN A 132 -39.84 -17.92 -9.18
N MET A 133 -40.22 -17.17 -10.22
CA MET A 133 -40.65 -15.76 -10.11
C MET A 133 -42.19 -15.60 -10.10
N ASN A 134 -42.94 -16.70 -10.27
CA ASN A 134 -44.40 -16.76 -10.14
C ASN A 134 -44.78 -17.42 -8.83
#